data_AF-A0A9Q5EYM1-F1
#
_entry.id   AF-A0A9Q5EYM1-F1
#
_cell.length_a   1.000
_cell.length_b   1.000
_cell.length_c   1.000
_cell.angle_alpha   90.00
_cell.angle_beta   90.00
_cell.angle_gamma   90.00
#
_symmetry.space_group_name_H-M   'P 1'
#
loop_
_entity.id
_entity.type
_entity.pdbx_description
1 polymer ?
#
loop_
_entity_poly.entity_id
_entity_poly.type
_entity_poly.pdbx_seq_one_letter_code
_entity_poly.pdbx_strand_id
1 'polypeptide(L)'
;MPYPPDILDEDDDDGTMPENVAELSEAVIGHRIVSAEKGEIRNGGGCWGSSTGFILTLDNGTRVQLADTSDCCAFTELESFLLHPERVEHIITGVATTDGYTRWHIFADLGDILELQVGWSSGNPFYYGYGFDINVIVEERAELEASA
;
A
#
# COMPACT_ATOMS: atom_id res chain seq x y z
N MET A 1 6.82 5.42 -19.04
CA MET A 1 5.54 5.17 -19.75
C MET A 1 4.59 4.60 -18.71
N PRO A 2 3.31 5.02 -18.65
CA PRO A 2 2.37 4.39 -17.72
C PRO A 2 2.26 2.90 -18.09
N TYR A 3 2.28 2.04 -17.07
CA TYR A 3 2.05 0.61 -17.24
C TYR A 3 0.61 0.36 -17.73
N PRO A 4 0.36 -0.67 -18.54
CA PRO A 4 -1.02 -1.07 -18.85
C PRO A 4 -1.73 -1.45 -17.53
N PRO A 5 -3.05 -1.16 -17.40
CA PRO A 5 -3.79 -1.58 -16.23
C PRO A 5 -3.76 -3.11 -16.14
N ASP A 6 -3.43 -3.62 -14.96
CA ASP A 6 -3.50 -5.04 -14.65
C ASP A 6 -4.97 -5.38 -14.42
N ILE A 7 -5.59 -6.14 -15.31
CA ILE A 7 -7.01 -6.49 -15.22
C ILE A 7 -7.08 -8.00 -15.16
N LEU A 8 -7.61 -8.50 -14.05
CA LEU A 8 -7.94 -9.91 -13.86
C LEU A 8 -9.42 -10.14 -14.17
N ASP A 9 -9.78 -11.40 -14.43
CA ASP A 9 -11.17 -11.79 -14.59
C ASP A 9 -11.91 -11.72 -13.24
N GLU A 10 -13.22 -11.44 -13.27
CA GLU A 10 -14.07 -11.29 -12.06
C GLU A 10 -14.15 -12.56 -11.20
N ASP A 11 -13.74 -13.71 -11.75
CA ASP A 11 -13.64 -14.99 -11.03
C ASP A 11 -12.34 -15.11 -10.19
N ASP A 12 -11.32 -14.30 -10.51
CA ASP A 12 -10.02 -14.28 -9.82
C ASP A 12 -9.94 -13.16 -8.77
N ASP A 13 -10.57 -12.01 -9.05
CA ASP A 13 -10.64 -10.85 -8.16
C ASP A 13 -12.03 -10.17 -8.26
N ASP A 14 -12.65 -9.86 -7.12
CA ASP A 14 -13.94 -9.17 -7.05
C ASP A 14 -13.85 -7.64 -7.17
N GLY A 15 -12.63 -7.11 -7.39
CA GLY A 15 -12.34 -5.69 -7.42
C GLY A 15 -11.53 -5.19 -6.21
N THR A 16 -11.30 -6.04 -5.21
CA THR A 16 -10.54 -5.68 -4.00
C THR A 16 -9.12 -5.19 -4.31
N MET A 17 -8.39 -5.86 -5.22
CA MET A 17 -7.02 -5.47 -5.57
C MET A 17 -6.93 -4.10 -6.29
N PRO A 18 -7.72 -3.83 -7.35
CA PRO A 18 -7.75 -2.51 -7.96
C PRO A 18 -8.22 -1.41 -7.00
N GLU A 19 -9.14 -1.71 -6.07
CA GLU A 19 -9.54 -0.75 -5.02
C GLU A 19 -8.37 -0.42 -4.08
N ASN A 20 -7.61 -1.42 -3.60
CA ASN A 20 -6.42 -1.14 -2.80
C ASN A 20 -5.36 -0.33 -3.55
N VAL A 21 -5.16 -0.60 -4.84
CA VAL A 21 -4.21 0.18 -5.66
C VAL A 21 -4.68 1.62 -5.79
N ALA A 22 -5.98 1.85 -5.99
CA ALA A 22 -6.56 3.19 -6.05
C ALA A 22 -6.39 3.93 -4.71
N GLU A 23 -6.67 3.27 -3.58
CA GLU A 23 -6.52 3.84 -2.25
C GLU A 23 -5.06 4.20 -1.93
N LEU A 24 -4.11 3.31 -2.26
CA LEU A 24 -2.69 3.61 -2.15
C LEU A 24 -2.32 4.81 -3.03
N SER A 25 -2.79 4.81 -4.28
CA SER A 25 -2.52 5.86 -5.27
C SER A 25 -3.00 7.23 -4.78
N GLU A 26 -4.21 7.33 -4.25
CA GLU A 26 -4.74 8.56 -3.66
C GLU A 26 -3.92 9.05 -2.47
N ALA A 27 -3.39 8.14 -1.65
CA ALA A 27 -2.59 8.50 -0.47
C ALA A 27 -1.18 8.98 -0.82
N VAL A 28 -0.58 8.49 -1.92
CA VAL A 28 0.83 8.75 -2.26
C VAL A 28 1.06 9.75 -3.39
N ILE A 29 0.10 9.89 -4.32
CA ILE A 29 0.25 10.83 -5.45
C ILE A 29 0.41 12.26 -4.94
N GLY A 30 1.37 13.00 -5.50
CA GLY A 30 1.65 14.38 -5.10
C GLY A 30 2.60 14.50 -3.91
N HIS A 31 3.06 13.38 -3.36
CA HIS A 31 4.00 13.33 -2.24
C HIS A 31 5.34 12.69 -2.62
N ARG A 32 6.33 12.83 -1.73
CA ARG A 32 7.65 12.19 -1.86
C ARG A 32 7.86 11.17 -0.75
N ILE A 33 8.60 10.10 -1.06
CA ILE A 33 8.92 9.06 -0.07
C ILE A 33 10.09 9.55 0.79
N VAL A 34 9.90 9.59 2.10
CA VAL A 34 10.97 9.87 3.07
C VAL A 34 11.58 8.58 3.60
N SER A 35 10.73 7.61 3.95
CA SER A 35 11.17 6.29 4.39
C SER A 35 10.18 5.21 4.00
N ALA A 36 10.69 4.00 3.82
CA ALA A 36 9.94 2.79 3.55
C ALA A 36 10.55 1.67 4.39
N GLU A 37 9.76 1.07 5.29
CA GLU A 37 10.23 0.01 6.16
C GLU A 37 9.13 -1.01 6.46
N LYS A 38 9.54 -2.25 6.74
CA LYS A 38 8.63 -3.27 7.30
C LYS A 38 8.65 -3.14 8.82
N GLY A 39 7.48 -3.08 9.44
CA GLY A 39 7.35 -2.89 10.88
C GLY A 39 6.11 -3.55 11.46
N GLU A 40 5.99 -3.51 12.78
CA GLU A 40 4.77 -3.90 13.46
C GLU A 40 3.75 -2.76 13.41
N ILE A 41 2.58 -3.05 12.87
CA ILE A 41 1.46 -2.13 12.79
C ILE A 41 0.36 -2.60 13.76
N ARG A 42 -0.32 -1.64 14.37
CA ARG A 42 -1.45 -1.93 15.26
C ARG A 42 -2.71 -1.93 14.42
N ASN A 43 -3.32 -3.09 14.22
CA ASN A 43 -4.62 -3.17 13.57
C ASN A 43 -5.65 -2.36 14.37
N GLY A 44 -6.33 -1.42 13.70
CA GLY A 44 -7.32 -0.52 14.32
C GLY A 44 -8.56 -1.23 14.87
N GLY A 45 -8.76 -2.51 14.54
CA GLY A 45 -9.93 -3.30 14.89
C GLY A 45 -9.69 -4.34 15.99
N GLY A 46 -9.53 -3.93 17.25
CA GLY A 46 -9.89 -4.70 18.45
C GLY A 46 -9.27 -6.10 18.73
N CYS A 47 -8.53 -6.71 17.81
CA CYS A 47 -7.84 -7.97 18.01
C CYS A 47 -6.39 -7.72 18.45
N TRP A 48 -5.98 -8.45 19.49
CA TRP A 48 -4.68 -8.36 20.15
C TRP A 48 -3.55 -8.96 19.30
N GLY A 49 -3.29 -8.42 18.12
CA GLY A 49 -2.17 -8.82 17.26
C GLY A 49 -1.42 -7.61 16.74
N SER A 50 -0.11 -7.54 17.00
CA SER A 50 0.78 -6.80 16.11
C SER A 50 0.82 -7.58 14.80
N SER A 51 0.29 -6.98 13.73
CA SER A 51 0.52 -7.51 12.38
C SER A 51 1.85 -6.96 11.88
N THR A 52 2.56 -7.76 11.11
CA THR A 52 3.64 -7.22 10.28
C THR A 52 2.99 -6.48 9.12
N GLY A 53 3.57 -5.34 8.76
CA GLY A 53 3.08 -4.55 7.65
C GLY A 53 4.17 -3.66 7.10
N PHE A 54 3.84 -2.97 6.02
CA PHE A 54 4.71 -2.02 5.38
C PHE A 54 4.33 -0.60 5.76
N ILE A 55 5.30 0.19 6.19
CA ILE A 55 5.11 1.57 6.62
C ILE A 55 5.87 2.46 5.65
N LEU A 56 5.12 3.30 4.94
CA LEU A 56 5.63 4.32 4.03
C LEU A 56 5.44 5.69 4.68
N THR A 57 6.53 6.41 4.92
CA THR A 57 6.47 7.79 5.42
C THR A 57 6.67 8.76 4.27
N LEU A 58 5.73 9.69 4.14
CA LEU A 58 5.72 10.73 3.13
C LEU A 58 6.27 12.06 3.67
N ASP A 59 6.60 12.98 2.76
CA ASP A 59 7.25 14.25 3.09
C ASP A 59 6.37 15.26 3.82
N ASN A 60 5.06 15.11 3.74
CA ASN A 60 4.09 15.87 4.54
C ASN A 60 3.93 15.33 5.98
N GLY A 61 4.61 14.23 6.33
CA GLY A 61 4.47 13.55 7.63
C GLY A 61 3.36 12.50 7.65
N THR A 62 2.63 12.30 6.55
CA THR A 62 1.65 11.22 6.42
C THR A 62 2.37 9.87 6.37
N ARG A 63 1.86 8.90 7.14
CA ARG A 63 2.32 7.52 7.13
C ARG A 63 1.24 6.63 6.54
N VAL A 64 1.57 5.95 5.45
CA VAL A 64 0.70 4.97 4.81
C VAL A 64 1.15 3.59 5.28
N GLN A 65 0.27 2.86 5.94
CA GLN A 65 0.54 1.53 6.47
C GLN A 65 -0.25 0.50 5.66
N LEU A 66 0.41 -0.53 5.16
CA LEU A 66 -0.22 -1.66 4.49
C LEU A 66 -0.12 -2.86 5.42
N ALA A 67 -1.27 -3.34 5.92
CA ALA A 67 -1.32 -4.53 6.75
C ALA A 67 -1.52 -5.80 5.93
N ASP A 68 -0.68 -6.80 6.20
CA ASP A 68 -0.88 -8.14 5.66
C ASP A 68 -2.18 -8.73 6.22
N THR A 69 -2.99 -9.34 5.35
CA THR A 69 -4.24 -10.01 5.71
C THR A 69 -4.15 -11.49 5.42
N SER A 70 -4.79 -12.31 6.24
CA SER A 70 -4.86 -13.75 6.01
C SER A 70 -6.18 -14.30 6.55
N ASP A 71 -6.97 -14.93 5.69
CA ASP A 71 -8.20 -15.64 6.05
C ASP A 71 -8.26 -17.00 5.35
N CYS A 72 -7.81 -18.04 6.07
CA CYS A 72 -7.88 -19.45 5.71
C CYS A 72 -7.24 -19.84 4.35
N CYS A 73 -7.90 -19.53 3.24
CA CYS A 73 -7.49 -19.81 1.87
C CYS A 73 -7.15 -18.53 1.08
N ALA A 74 -7.49 -17.37 1.64
CA ALA A 74 -7.18 -16.07 1.09
C ALA A 74 -6.09 -15.41 1.91
N PHE A 75 -5.17 -14.73 1.25
CA PHE A 75 -4.12 -13.97 1.94
C PHE A 75 -3.62 -12.84 1.05
N THR A 76 -3.03 -11.84 1.67
CA THR A 76 -2.29 -10.77 1.01
C THR A 76 -1.15 -10.37 1.91
N GLU A 77 0.07 -10.50 1.41
CA GLU A 77 1.28 -10.20 2.15
C GLU A 77 2.29 -9.45 1.28
N LEU A 78 3.03 -8.53 1.90
CA LEU A 78 4.18 -7.93 1.24
C LEU A 78 5.40 -8.86 1.36
N GLU A 79 5.79 -9.52 0.27
CA GLU A 79 6.97 -10.41 0.26
C GLU A 79 8.27 -9.61 0.35
N SER A 80 8.45 -8.59 -0.49
CA SER A 80 9.65 -7.77 -0.52
C SER A 80 9.38 -6.39 -1.13
N PHE A 81 10.31 -5.45 -0.95
CA PHE A 81 10.24 -4.14 -1.59
C PHE A 81 11.63 -3.70 -2.06
N LEU A 82 11.67 -2.92 -3.14
CA LEU A 82 12.85 -2.28 -3.68
C LEU A 82 12.64 -0.78 -3.73
N LEU A 83 13.35 -0.05 -2.86
CA LEU A 83 13.36 1.41 -2.85
C LEU A 83 14.55 1.91 -3.66
N HIS A 84 14.31 2.84 -4.58
CA HIS A 84 15.34 3.54 -5.37
C HIS A 84 15.71 4.87 -4.70
N PRO A 85 16.69 4.91 -3.77
CA PRO A 85 17.04 6.11 -3.01
C PRO A 85 17.44 7.29 -3.91
N GLU A 86 17.97 7.02 -5.10
CA GLU A 86 18.32 8.05 -6.09
C GLU A 86 17.10 8.75 -6.72
N ARG A 87 15.87 8.25 -6.48
CA ARG A 87 14.62 8.77 -7.06
C ARG A 87 13.60 9.23 -6.02
N VAL A 88 13.82 8.98 -4.73
CA VAL A 88 12.85 9.32 -3.66
C VAL A 88 12.60 10.83 -3.51
N GLU A 89 13.51 11.67 -4.03
CA GLU A 89 13.35 13.13 -4.03
C GLU A 89 12.31 13.63 -5.05
N HIS A 90 11.83 12.75 -5.95
CA HIS A 90 10.82 13.08 -6.94
C HIS A 90 9.40 12.88 -6.40
N ILE A 91 8.49 13.76 -6.86
CA ILE A 91 7.07 13.68 -6.55
C ILE A 91 6.49 12.45 -7.25
N ILE A 92 5.78 11.61 -6.49
CA ILE A 92 5.07 10.45 -7.01
C ILE A 92 3.97 10.93 -7.94
N THR A 93 3.98 10.37 -9.15
CA THR A 93 3.03 10.72 -10.22
C THR A 93 1.96 9.66 -10.43
N GLY A 94 2.19 8.44 -9.94
CA GLY A 94 1.23 7.35 -10.06
C GLY A 94 1.67 6.07 -9.39
N VAL A 95 0.70 5.17 -9.25
CA VAL A 95 0.87 3.78 -8.86
C VAL A 95 0.33 2.90 -9.98
N ALA A 96 1.04 1.83 -10.29
CA ALA A 96 0.59 0.82 -11.24
C ALA A 96 0.90 -0.58 -10.73
N THR A 97 0.29 -1.57 -11.34
CA THR A 97 0.52 -2.98 -11.04
C THR A 97 0.89 -3.75 -12.30
N THR A 98 1.66 -4.82 -12.11
CA THR A 98 1.99 -5.79 -13.15
C THR A 98 1.95 -7.20 -12.58
N ASP A 99 1.97 -8.19 -13.48
CA ASP A 99 2.02 -9.61 -13.15
C ASP A 99 0.82 -10.09 -12.30
N GLY A 100 -0.39 -9.59 -12.57
CA GLY A 100 -1.61 -9.97 -11.87
C GLY A 100 -1.65 -9.45 -10.43
N TYR A 101 -1.33 -8.16 -10.23
CA TYR A 101 -1.21 -7.50 -8.93
C TYR A 101 -0.12 -8.05 -8.01
N THR A 102 0.78 -8.89 -8.53
CA THR A 102 1.90 -9.41 -7.73
C THR A 102 3.09 -8.45 -7.68
N ARG A 103 3.14 -7.45 -8.56
CA ARG A 103 4.13 -6.39 -8.50
C ARG A 103 3.48 -5.02 -8.57
N TRP A 104 3.75 -4.16 -7.60
CA TRP A 104 3.24 -2.79 -7.56
C TRP A 104 4.38 -1.82 -7.76
N HIS A 105 4.17 -0.83 -8.62
CA HIS A 105 5.12 0.17 -9.03
C HIS A 105 4.62 1.53 -8.58
N ILE A 106 5.34 2.18 -7.68
CA ILE A 106 5.13 3.59 -7.35
C ILE A 106 6.19 4.38 -8.12
N PHE A 107 5.74 5.23 -9.05
CA PHE A 107 6.64 5.89 -10.01
C PHE A 107 6.45 7.40 -10.05
N ALA A 108 7.54 8.08 -10.41
CA ALA A 108 7.58 9.49 -10.78
C ALA A 108 7.90 9.66 -12.27
N ASP A 109 8.01 10.91 -12.72
CA ASP A 109 8.36 11.27 -14.11
C ASP A 109 9.60 10.54 -14.66
N LEU A 110 10.53 10.13 -13.80
CA LEU A 110 11.78 9.45 -14.15
C LEU A 110 11.75 7.92 -14.01
N GLY A 111 10.60 7.34 -13.67
CA GLY A 111 10.39 5.90 -13.51
C GLY A 111 10.12 5.49 -12.06
N ASP A 112 10.28 4.20 -11.80
CA ASP A 112 9.89 3.57 -10.53
C ASP A 112 10.77 4.07 -9.39
N ILE A 113 10.14 4.53 -8.32
CA ILE A 113 10.76 4.97 -7.07
C ILE A 113 10.73 3.84 -6.06
N LEU A 114 9.61 3.11 -6.01
CA LEU A 114 9.40 2.00 -5.10
C LEU A 114 8.66 0.88 -5.84
N GLU A 115 9.25 -0.31 -5.80
CA GLU A 115 8.62 -1.54 -6.29
C GLU A 115 8.27 -2.43 -5.10
N LEU A 116 7.05 -2.94 -5.07
CA LEU A 116 6.55 -3.85 -4.05
C LEU A 116 6.28 -5.21 -4.70
N GLN A 117 6.78 -6.28 -4.08
CA GLN A 117 6.42 -7.65 -4.44
C GLN A 117 5.33 -8.11 -3.48
N VAL A 118 4.14 -8.35 -4.01
CA VAL A 118 2.93 -8.69 -3.28
C VAL A 118 2.58 -10.15 -3.57
N GLY A 119 2.50 -10.95 -2.51
CA GLY A 119 1.94 -12.29 -2.56
C GLY A 119 0.46 -12.19 -2.20
N TRP A 120 -0.43 -12.65 -3.06
CA TRP A 120 -1.85 -12.64 -2.74
C TRP A 120 -2.57 -13.85 -3.35
N SER A 121 -3.70 -14.18 -2.74
CA SER A 121 -4.64 -15.20 -3.18
C SER A 121 -6.02 -14.78 -2.71
N SER A 122 -6.99 -14.68 -3.62
CA SER A 122 -8.40 -14.47 -3.27
C SER A 122 -9.03 -15.71 -2.63
N GLY A 123 -8.50 -16.91 -2.91
CA GLY A 123 -9.06 -18.20 -2.47
C GLY A 123 -10.44 -18.45 -3.08
N ASN A 124 -11.46 -17.78 -2.54
CA ASN A 124 -12.75 -17.55 -3.19
C ASN A 124 -13.10 -16.07 -3.01
N PRO A 125 -13.05 -15.25 -4.07
CA PRO A 125 -13.17 -13.79 -3.97
C PRO A 125 -14.52 -13.35 -3.39
N PHE A 126 -15.58 -14.15 -3.52
CA PHE A 126 -16.91 -13.81 -3.01
C PHE A 126 -17.17 -14.25 -1.56
N TYR A 127 -16.19 -14.87 -0.90
CA TYR A 127 -16.39 -15.49 0.42
C TYR A 127 -15.35 -15.09 1.47
N TYR A 128 -14.10 -14.88 1.08
CA TYR A 128 -13.01 -14.55 2.00
C TYR A 128 -12.55 -13.11 1.81
N GLY A 129 -12.15 -12.44 2.89
CA GLY A 129 -11.51 -11.13 2.82
C GLY A 129 -10.04 -11.29 2.43
N TYR A 130 -9.60 -10.50 1.44
CA TYR A 130 -8.20 -10.37 1.02
C TYR A 130 -7.90 -8.91 0.71
N GLY A 131 -6.70 -8.60 0.21
CA GLY A 131 -6.22 -7.23 0.04
C GLY A 131 -5.45 -6.73 1.26
N PHE A 132 -4.78 -5.58 1.12
CA PHE A 132 -4.11 -4.94 2.25
C PHE A 132 -5.11 -4.11 3.07
N ASP A 133 -4.97 -4.09 4.38
CA ASP A 133 -5.64 -3.07 5.22
C ASP A 133 -4.78 -1.80 5.17
N ILE A 134 -5.19 -0.84 4.34
CA ILE A 134 -4.46 0.41 4.10
C ILE A 134 -4.90 1.44 5.14
N ASN A 135 -3.97 1.82 6.01
CA ASN A 135 -4.21 2.84 7.03
C ASN A 135 -3.38 4.09 6.73
N VAL A 136 -4.06 5.20 6.43
CA VAL A 136 -3.43 6.50 6.18
C VAL A 136 -3.46 7.33 7.46
N ILE A 137 -2.32 7.43 8.14
CA ILE A 137 -2.16 8.21 9.36
C ILE A 137 -1.55 9.56 8.97
N VAL A 138 -2.37 10.60 8.96
CA VAL A 138 -1.90 11.97 8.82
C VAL A 138 -1.45 12.44 10.20
N GLU A 139 -0.16 12.72 10.39
CA GLU A 139 0.30 13.47 11.57
C GLU A 139 -0.14 14.93 11.41
N GLU A 140 -1.44 15.19 11.56
CA GLU A 140 -1.92 16.54 11.77
C GLU A 140 -1.25 17.03 13.06
N ARG A 141 -0.50 18.13 12.95
CA ARG A 141 0.11 18.77 14.12
C ARG A 141 -0.94 18.85 15.21
N ALA A 142 -0.70 18.18 16.32
CA ALA A 142 -1.37 18.44 17.58
C ALA A 142 -0.98 19.85 18.07
N GLU A 143 -1.32 20.89 17.31
CA GLU A 143 -1.23 22.29 17.67
C GLU A 143 -2.67 22.82 17.64
N LEU A 144 -3.46 22.59 18.71
CA LEU A 144 -4.52 23.49 19.22
C LEU A 144 -5.45 22.89 20.29
N GLU A 145 -4.97 22.21 21.34
CA GLU A 145 -5.73 22.13 22.62
C GLU A 145 -4.79 22.24 23.84
N ALA A 146 -3.96 23.28 23.86
CA ALA A 146 -3.24 23.72 25.06
C ALA A 146 -3.43 25.23 25.32
N SER A 147 -4.61 25.76 24.99
CA SER A 147 -5.05 27.08 25.44
C SER A 147 -6.56 27.11 25.61
N ALA A 148 -7.03 26.69 26.80
CA ALA A 148 -8.29 27.10 27.39
C ALA A 148 -8.20 26.92 28.92
#